data_AF-A0A1J3JEM0-F1
#
_entry.id   AF-A0A1J3JEM0-F1
#
_cell.length_a   1.000
_cell.length_b   1.000
_cell.length_c   1.000
_cell.angle_alpha   90.00
_cell.angle_beta   90.00
_cell.angle_gamma   90.00
#
_symmetry.space_group_name_H-M   'P 1'
#
loop_
_entity.id
_entity.type
_entity.pdbx_description
1 polymer ?
#
loop_
_entity_poly.entity_id
_entity_poly.type
_entity_poly.pdbx_seq_one_letter_code
_entity_poly.pdbx_strand_id
1 'polypeptide(L)'
;GRERAIVLNLEHIKAIITSQEVLLRDSSDEHVIPVLVAFQRRLPVGNEAHHGQGDGEVGEEDESPFEFRALEVALEAICSFLAARTSELEISAYPALDELT
;
A
#
# COMPACT_ATOMS: atom_id res chain seq x y z
N GLY A 1 19.96 10.64 -13.13
CA GLY A 1 19.45 10.20 -11.81
C GLY A 1 18.27 9.27 -11.99
N ARG A 2 17.61 8.82 -10.91
CA ARG A 2 16.30 8.12 -11.00
C ARG A 2 15.19 9.13 -11.27
N GLU A 3 15.27 9.82 -12.39
CA GLU A 3 14.38 10.95 -12.70
C GLU A 3 12.96 10.52 -13.06
N ARG A 4 12.70 9.19 -13.12
CA ARG A 4 11.43 8.61 -13.57
C ARG A 4 10.95 7.44 -12.73
N ALA A 5 11.55 7.21 -11.56
CA ALA A 5 11.17 6.08 -10.72
C ALA A 5 11.34 6.38 -9.23
N ILE A 6 10.34 6.00 -8.45
CA ILE A 6 10.39 5.97 -6.99
C ILE A 6 10.83 4.56 -6.59
N VAL A 7 11.85 4.45 -5.75
CA VAL A 7 12.32 3.15 -5.26
C VAL A 7 11.95 3.02 -3.79
N LEU A 8 11.19 1.98 -3.50
CA LEU A 8 10.68 1.67 -2.18
C LEU A 8 11.43 0.49 -1.56
N ASN A 9 11.81 0.66 -0.30
CA ASN A 9 12.36 -0.37 0.56
C ASN A 9 11.78 -0.16 1.96
N LEU A 10 10.54 -0.61 2.15
CA LEU A 10 9.76 -0.44 3.38
C LEU A 10 9.48 -1.82 3.95
N GLU A 11 10.25 -2.24 4.95
CA GLU A 11 10.11 -3.56 5.59
C GLU A 11 10.06 -4.74 4.58
N HIS A 12 8.90 -5.36 4.38
CA HIS A 12 8.67 -6.45 3.42
C HIS A 12 8.28 -5.94 2.02
N ILE A 13 7.93 -4.66 1.88
CA ILE A 13 7.57 -4.03 0.60
C ILE A 13 8.83 -3.47 -0.08
N LYS A 14 9.34 -4.19 -1.07
CA LYS A 14 10.44 -3.75 -1.93
C LYS A 14 9.92 -3.57 -3.35
N ALA A 15 9.91 -2.33 -3.85
CA ALA A 15 9.31 -2.03 -5.13
C ALA A 15 10.05 -0.95 -5.92
N ILE A 16 9.85 -0.97 -7.23
CA ILE A 16 10.15 0.15 -8.12
C ILE A 16 8.82 0.63 -8.70
N ILE A 17 8.47 1.88 -8.43
CA ILE A 17 7.28 2.53 -8.97
C ILE A 17 7.72 3.44 -10.11
N THR A 18 7.10 3.27 -11.27
CA THR A 18 7.21 4.17 -12.42
C THR A 18 5.89 4.91 -12.61
N SER A 19 5.79 5.77 -13.62
CA SER A 19 4.53 6.44 -13.96
C SER A 19 3.47 5.53 -14.62
N GLN A 20 3.76 4.23 -14.80
CA GLN A 20 2.90 3.29 -15.53
C GLN A 20 2.68 1.97 -14.81
N GLU A 21 3.67 1.51 -14.03
CA GLU A 21 3.63 0.22 -13.36
C GLU A 21 4.41 0.20 -12.04
N VAL A 22 4.09 -0.79 -11.21
CA VAL A 22 4.79 -1.11 -9.96
C VAL A 22 5.43 -2.48 -10.09
N LEU A 23 6.75 -2.54 -9.91
CA LEU A 23 7.53 -3.78 -9.93
C LEU A 23 7.86 -4.19 -8.49
N LEU A 24 7.19 -5.22 -7.97
CA LEU A 24 7.45 -5.78 -6.64
C LEU A 24 8.55 -6.84 -6.67
N ARG A 25 9.51 -6.75 -5.75
CA ARG A 25 10.57 -7.72 -5.56
C ARG A 25 10.06 -8.81 -4.61
N ASP A 26 9.62 -9.92 -5.20
CA ASP A 26 9.02 -11.10 -4.55
C ASP A 26 7.53 -10.97 -4.21
N SER A 27 6.68 -11.16 -5.22
CA SER A 27 5.22 -11.13 -5.07
C SER A 27 4.63 -12.39 -4.44
N SER A 28 5.45 -13.38 -4.09
CA SER A 28 5.01 -14.64 -3.48
C SER A 28 5.17 -14.64 -1.95
N ASP A 29 5.82 -13.62 -1.39
CA ASP A 29 5.92 -13.41 0.06
C ASP A 29 4.52 -13.15 0.66
N GLU A 30 4.18 -13.86 1.74
CA GLU A 30 2.88 -13.79 2.40
C GLU A 30 2.52 -12.40 2.92
N HIS A 31 3.52 -11.61 3.30
CA HIS A 31 3.34 -10.24 3.76
C HIS A 31 3.15 -9.26 2.59
N VAL A 32 3.59 -9.61 1.38
CA VAL A 32 3.47 -8.78 0.18
C VAL A 32 2.14 -9.01 -0.55
N ILE A 33 1.56 -10.20 -0.45
CA ILE A 33 0.29 -10.55 -1.12
C ILE A 33 -0.84 -9.54 -0.82
N PRO A 34 -1.11 -9.12 0.43
CA PRO A 34 -2.15 -8.12 0.71
C PRO A 34 -1.91 -6.80 -0.02
N VAL A 35 -0.65 -6.37 -0.10
CA VAL A 35 -0.23 -5.14 -0.78
C VAL A 35 -0.42 -5.27 -2.29
N LEU A 36 -0.08 -6.42 -2.87
CA LEU A 36 -0.29 -6.72 -4.28
C LEU A 36 -1.78 -6.61 -4.66
N VAL A 37 -2.67 -7.17 -3.83
CA VAL A 37 -4.12 -7.07 -4.03
C VAL A 37 -4.61 -5.61 -3.93
N ALA A 38 -4.08 -4.85 -2.97
CA ALA A 38 -4.41 -3.43 -2.82
C ALA A 38 -3.98 -2.61 -4.05
N PHE A 39 -2.79 -2.88 -4.60
CA PHE A 39 -2.34 -2.25 -5.85
C PHE A 39 -3.26 -2.58 -7.02
N GLN A 40 -3.61 -3.85 -7.23
CA GLN A 40 -4.50 -4.25 -8.33
C GLN A 40 -5.88 -3.60 -8.25
N ARG A 41 -6.41 -3.44 -7.03
CA ARG A 41 -7.72 -2.83 -6.81
C ARG A 41 -7.73 -1.31 -7.01
N ARG A 42 -6.66 -0.63 -6.57
CA ARG A 42 -6.61 0.85 -6.49
C ARG A 42 -5.83 1.51 -7.63
N LEU A 43 -5.07 0.74 -8.40
CA LEU A 43 -4.29 1.22 -9.55
C LEU A 43 -4.75 0.56 -10.86
N PRO A 44 -5.97 0.82 -11.34
CA PRO A 44 -6.40 0.33 -12.64
C PRO A 44 -5.52 0.94 -13.74
N VAL A 45 -4.80 0.09 -14.47
CA VAL A 45 -3.96 0.52 -15.60
C VAL A 45 -4.89 0.65 -16.82
N GLY A 46 -4.96 1.86 -17.39
CA GLY A 46 -6.06 2.32 -18.25
C GLY A 46 -6.53 1.38 -19.38
N ASN A 47 -7.80 0.97 -19.26
CA ASN A 47 -8.85 1.11 -20.29
C ASN A 47 -10.28 1.07 -19.70
N GLU A 48 -10.43 0.93 -18.37
CA GLU A 48 -11.73 0.81 -17.69
C GLU A 48 -12.25 2.13 -17.07
N ALA A 49 -11.49 3.23 -17.17
CA ALA A 49 -11.89 4.54 -16.63
C ALA A 49 -12.88 5.33 -17.52
N HIS A 50 -13.32 4.78 -18.67
CA HIS A 50 -14.16 5.50 -19.64
C HIS A 50 -15.41 4.74 -20.15
N HIS A 51 -15.95 3.79 -19.40
CA HIS A 51 -17.26 3.21 -19.75
C HIS A 51 -18.14 2.85 -18.55
N GLY A 52 -18.64 3.87 -17.85
CA GLY A 52 -19.61 3.70 -16.78
C GLY A 52 -20.32 5.00 -16.44
N GLN A 53 -21.35 5.32 -17.20
CA GLN A 53 -22.32 6.38 -16.91
C GLN A 53 -23.04 6.04 -15.59
N GLY A 54 -22.77 6.79 -14.52
CA GLY A 54 -23.41 6.61 -13.21
C GLY A 54 -23.35 7.90 -12.40
N ASP A 55 -24.53 8.47 -12.18
CA ASP A 55 -24.78 9.74 -11.48
C ASP A 55 -24.54 9.56 -9.96
N GLY A 56 -23.29 9.66 -9.53
CA GLY A 56 -22.91 9.56 -8.11
C GLY A 56 -21.48 10.04 -7.87
N GLU A 57 -21.38 11.24 -7.28
CA GLU A 57 -20.23 11.79 -6.53
C GLU A 57 -18.88 11.13 -6.83
N VAL A 58 -18.25 11.49 -7.95
CA VAL A 58 -16.88 11.09 -8.26
C VAL A 58 -15.98 11.84 -7.28
N GLY A 59 -15.61 11.17 -6.20
CA GLY A 59 -14.71 11.67 -5.17
C GLY A 59 -13.41 12.18 -5.78
N GLU A 60 -12.86 13.21 -5.14
CA GLU A 60 -11.63 13.94 -5.47
C GLU A 60 -10.34 13.09 -5.39
N GLU A 61 -10.44 11.76 -5.55
CA GLU A 61 -9.34 10.81 -5.36
C GLU A 61 -8.55 10.50 -6.65
N ASP A 62 -9.05 10.93 -7.82
CA ASP A 62 -8.50 10.53 -9.13
C ASP A 62 -7.55 11.58 -9.77
N GLU A 63 -7.13 12.60 -9.02
CA GLU A 63 -6.26 13.66 -9.56
C GLU A 63 -4.74 13.39 -9.42
N SER A 64 -4.33 12.41 -8.61
CA SER A 64 -2.92 12.17 -8.37
C SER A 64 -2.28 11.25 -9.44
N PRO A 65 -1.06 11.57 -9.92
CA PRO A 65 -0.33 10.71 -10.87
C PRO A 65 -0.18 9.28 -10.35
N PHE A 66 -0.13 8.31 -11.28
CA PHE A 66 -0.08 6.88 -10.98
C PHE A 66 0.98 6.55 -9.92
N GLU A 67 2.17 7.11 -10.04
CA GLU A 67 3.29 6.86 -9.14
C GLU A 67 3.03 7.32 -7.70
N PHE A 68 2.22 8.37 -7.52
CA PHE A 68 1.86 8.87 -6.20
C PHE A 68 0.72 8.08 -5.58
N ARG A 69 -0.26 7.63 -6.36
CA ARG A 69 -1.27 6.66 -5.89
C ARG A 69 -0.62 5.35 -5.48
N ALA A 70 0.35 4.87 -6.26
CA ALA A 70 1.12 3.69 -5.89
C ALA A 70 1.93 3.92 -4.60
N LEU A 71 2.55 5.09 -4.45
CA LEU A 71 3.25 5.42 -3.21
C LEU A 71 2.30 5.44 -2.01
N GLU A 72 1.12 6.04 -2.16
CA GLU A 72 0.10 6.11 -1.11
C GLU A 72 -0.35 4.71 -0.68
N VAL A 73 -0.72 3.83 -1.62
CA VAL A 73 -1.12 2.45 -1.32
C VAL A 73 -0.02 1.72 -0.55
N ALA A 74 1.25 1.89 -0.94
CA ALA A 74 2.38 1.26 -0.26
C ALA A 74 2.55 1.76 1.18
N LEU A 75 2.40 3.08 1.39
CA LEU A 75 2.53 3.70 2.71
C LEU A 75 1.37 3.33 3.63
N GLU A 76 0.15 3.31 3.11
CA GLU A 76 -1.02 2.90 3.89
C GLU A 76 -0.91 1.44 4.32
N ALA A 77 -0.45 0.56 3.42
CA ALA A 77 -0.21 -0.84 3.72
C ALA A 77 0.82 -1.02 4.83
N ILE A 78 1.97 -0.32 4.75
CA ILE A 78 3.00 -0.46 5.78
C ILE A 78 2.57 0.14 7.12
N CYS A 79 1.89 1.27 7.13
CA CYS A 79 1.35 1.86 8.35
C CYS A 79 0.33 0.93 9.01
N SER A 80 -0.57 0.32 8.23
CA SER A 80 -1.55 -0.65 8.73
C SER A 80 -0.87 -1.88 9.31
N PHE A 81 0.15 -2.40 8.64
CA PHE A 81 0.94 -3.53 9.14
C PHE A 81 1.62 -3.20 10.47
N LEU A 82 2.33 -2.07 10.54
CA LEU A 82 3.05 -1.65 11.76
C LEU A 82 2.09 -1.39 12.93
N ALA A 83 0.91 -0.81 12.66
CA ALA A 83 -0.12 -0.60 13.66
C ALA A 83 -0.66 -1.93 14.23
N ALA A 84 -0.91 -2.92 13.37
CA ALA A 84 -1.34 -4.25 13.81
C ALA A 84 -0.28 -4.92 14.68
N ARG A 85 0.99 -4.87 14.27
CA ARG A 85 2.11 -5.45 15.05
C ARG A 85 2.32 -4.74 16.39
N THR A 86 2.12 -3.44 16.44
CA THR A 86 2.17 -2.66 17.70
C THR A 86 1.05 -3.10 18.64
N SER A 87 -0.17 -3.21 18.14
CA SER A 87 -1.33 -3.68 18.92
C SER A 87 -1.13 -5.11 19.44
N GLU A 88 -0.64 -6.03 18.61
CA GLU A 88 -0.29 -7.40 19.03
C GLU A 88 0.75 -7.41 20.17
N LEU A 89 1.79 -6.58 20.04
CA LEU A 89 2.83 -6.47 21.06
C LEU A 89 2.27 -5.91 22.36
N GLU A 90 1.47 -4.85 22.30
CA GLU A 90 0.81 -4.24 23.46
C GLU A 90 -0.07 -5.22 24.22
N ILE A 91 -0.88 -6.01 23.51
CA ILE A 91 -1.73 -7.05 24.11
C ILE A 91 -0.90 -8.08 24.88
N SER A 92 0.31 -8.40 24.41
CA SER A 92 1.20 -9.34 25.10
C SER A 92 2.02 -8.68 26.24
N ALA A 93 2.39 -7.41 26.07
CA ALA A 93 3.34 -6.73 26.96
C ALA A 93 2.68 -6.12 28.20
N TYR A 94 1.50 -5.50 28.06
CA TYR A 94 0.83 -4.85 29.19
C TYR A 94 0.42 -5.82 30.31
N PRO A 95 -0.12 -7.03 30.03
CA PRO A 95 -0.41 -8.01 31.08
C PRO A 95 0.84 -8.46 31.84
N ALA A 96 1.95 -8.70 31.11
CA ALA A 96 3.21 -9.11 31.73
C ALA A 96 3.81 -8.01 32.61
N LEU A 97 3.56 -6.73 32.29
CA LEU A 97 4.00 -5.61 33.11
C LEU A 97 3.16 -5.49 34.39
N ASP A 98 1.84 -5.69 34.31
CA ASP A 98 0.92 -5.64 35.45
C ASP A 98 1.24 -6.73 36.49
N GLU A 99 1.68 -7.91 36.03
CA GLU A 99 2.15 -9.00 36.90
C GLU A 99 3.44 -8.66 37.70
N LEU A 100 4.17 -7.60 37.29
CA LEU A 100 5.44 -7.19 37.90
C LEU A 100 5.33 -5.92 38.78
N THR A 101 4.14 -5.34 38.92
CA THR A 101 3.87 -4.12 39.72
C THR A 101 2.91 -4.36 40.86
#